data_AF-A0A961L673-F1
#
_entry.id   AF-A0A961L673-F1
#
_cell.length_a   1.000
_cell.length_b   1.000
_cell.length_c   1.000
_cell.angle_alpha   90.00
_cell.angle_beta   90.00
_cell.angle_gamma   90.00
#
_symmetry.space_group_name_H-M   'P 1'
#
loop_
_entity.id
_entity.type
_entity.pdbx_description
1 polymer ?
#
loop_
_entity_poly.entity_id
_entity_poly.type
_entity_poly.pdbx_seq_one_letter_code
_entity_poly.pdbx_strand_id
1 'polypeptide(L)'
;MAESDTSDVPMDPSVNYEIGQDNIQTSLGPFGLDIHNPVFLVSGLGILAFVLGTLMFPEGATTLFNGIRGWLTNHLDWFFIIAGNVFVIFCLLLIVTPLGNVRLGGEDARP
;
A
#
# COMPACT_ATOMS: atom_id res chain seq x y z
N MET A 1 -13.14 8.46 13.95
CA MET A 1 -14.26 7.50 13.88
C MET A 1 -15.49 8.26 13.44
N ALA A 2 -15.76 8.25 12.13
CA ALA A 2 -17.08 8.53 11.58
C ALA A 2 -17.17 7.59 10.39
N GLU A 3 -17.88 6.49 10.58
CA GLU A 3 -18.34 5.61 9.52
C GLU A 3 -19.21 6.49 8.60
N SER A 4 -18.69 6.88 7.44
CA SER A 4 -19.49 7.59 6.45
C SER A 4 -20.43 6.57 5.83
N ASP A 5 -21.63 6.48 6.39
CA ASP A 5 -22.72 5.65 5.92
C ASP A 5 -23.00 5.98 4.44
N THR A 6 -22.57 5.09 3.55
CA THR A 6 -22.75 5.22 2.09
C THR A 6 -24.16 4.88 1.64
N SER A 7 -25.09 4.63 2.58
CA SER A 7 -26.49 4.28 2.32
C SER A 7 -27.27 5.36 1.54
N ASP A 8 -26.83 6.62 1.60
CA ASP A 8 -27.50 7.77 0.98
C ASP A 8 -26.87 8.25 -0.34
N VAL A 9 -25.89 7.52 -0.89
CA VAL A 9 -25.35 7.84 -2.23
C VAL A 9 -26.39 7.41 -3.28
N PRO A 10 -26.90 8.32 -4.13
CA PRO A 10 -27.83 7.96 -5.19
C PRO A 10 -27.21 6.88 -6.07
N MET A 11 -27.75 5.66 -6.00
CA MET A 11 -27.36 4.56 -6.88
C MET A 11 -27.70 4.98 -8.31
N ASP A 12 -26.69 5.19 -9.15
CA ASP A 12 -26.91 5.43 -10.57
C ASP A 12 -27.55 4.14 -11.17
N PRO A 13 -28.81 4.20 -11.62
CA PRO A 13 -29.52 3.02 -12.10
C PRO A 13 -28.91 2.43 -13.38
N SER A 14 -27.92 3.08 -13.99
CA SER A 14 -27.18 2.58 -15.14
C SER A 14 -25.97 1.71 -14.78
N VAL A 15 -25.56 1.65 -13.50
CA VAL A 15 -24.44 0.83 -13.04
C VAL A 15 -24.90 -0.24 -12.06
N ASN A 16 -24.62 -1.50 -12.38
CA ASN A 16 -24.88 -2.66 -11.52
C ASN A 16 -23.64 -2.94 -10.65
N TYR A 17 -23.30 -2.02 -9.77
CA TYR A 17 -22.14 -2.10 -8.88
C TYR A 17 -22.54 -1.64 -7.48
N GLU A 18 -22.41 -2.53 -6.49
CA GLU A 18 -22.57 -2.19 -5.07
C GLU A 18 -21.18 -2.01 -4.43
N ILE A 19 -20.99 -0.90 -3.72
CA ILE A 19 -19.72 -0.60 -3.03
C ILE A 19 -19.49 -1.67 -1.95
N GLY A 20 -18.39 -2.42 -2.06
CA GLY A 20 -18.05 -3.51 -1.13
C GLY A 20 -18.55 -4.90 -1.53
N GLN A 21 -19.13 -5.08 -2.72
CA GLN A 21 -19.63 -6.39 -3.21
C GLN A 21 -18.56 -7.50 -3.28
N ASP A 22 -17.27 -7.13 -3.44
CA ASP A 22 -16.15 -8.08 -3.54
C ASP A 22 -15.53 -8.43 -2.17
N ASN A 23 -16.01 -7.80 -1.09
CA ASN A 23 -15.51 -8.03 0.26
C ASN A 23 -16.11 -9.31 0.86
N ILE A 24 -15.25 -10.25 1.26
CA ILE A 24 -15.70 -11.41 2.01
C ILE A 24 -15.67 -11.04 3.49
N GLN A 25 -16.84 -10.74 4.06
CA GLN A 25 -17.04 -10.56 5.50
C GLN A 25 -17.01 -11.94 6.18
N THR A 26 -15.81 -12.43 6.46
CA THR A 26 -15.63 -13.68 7.23
C THR A 26 -15.49 -13.31 8.70
N SER A 27 -16.50 -13.70 9.49
CA SER A 27 -16.41 -13.63 10.96
C SER A 27 -15.68 -14.87 11.48
N LEU A 28 -14.39 -14.72 11.82
CA LEU A 28 -13.63 -15.79 12.46
C LEU A 28 -13.71 -15.59 13.99
N GLY A 29 -14.75 -16.13 14.61
CA GLY A 29 -15.00 -15.97 16.05
C GLY A 29 -15.50 -14.55 16.42
N PRO A 30 -15.05 -13.94 17.53
CA PRO A 30 -15.48 -12.58 17.91
C PRO A 30 -14.85 -11.47 17.06
N PHE A 31 -14.00 -11.79 16.08
CA PHE A 31 -13.33 -10.84 15.22
C PHE A 31 -14.00 -10.81 13.83
N GLY A 32 -14.67 -9.71 13.51
CA GLY A 32 -15.15 -9.44 12.15
C GLY A 32 -13.97 -9.09 11.25
N LEU A 33 -13.61 -9.98 10.32
CA LEU A 33 -12.49 -9.80 9.42
C LEU A 33 -13.06 -9.50 8.02
N ASP A 34 -12.93 -8.24 7.60
CA ASP A 34 -13.24 -7.83 6.23
C ASP A 34 -12.04 -8.18 5.33
N ILE A 35 -12.13 -9.30 4.60
CA ILE A 35 -11.04 -9.84 3.79
C ILE A 35 -11.18 -9.41 2.34
N HIS A 36 -10.22 -8.61 1.86
CA HIS A 36 -10.01 -8.38 0.43
C HIS A 36 -9.38 -9.63 -0.20
N ASN A 37 -10.25 -10.47 -0.76
CA ASN A 37 -9.99 -11.88 -1.06
C ASN A 37 -8.76 -12.20 -1.95
N PRO A 38 -8.44 -11.46 -3.04
CA PRO A 38 -7.32 -11.84 -3.89
C PRO A 38 -5.95 -11.48 -3.29
N VAL A 39 -5.82 -10.30 -2.66
CA VAL A 39 -4.52 -9.79 -2.21
C VAL A 39 -4.13 -10.31 -0.83
N PHE A 40 -5.11 -10.53 0.05
CA PHE A 40 -4.87 -10.97 1.42
C PHE A 40 -4.30 -12.39 1.46
N LEU A 41 -4.90 -13.33 0.73
CA LEU A 41 -4.45 -14.73 0.72
C LEU A 41 -3.07 -14.89 0.11
N VAL A 42 -2.81 -14.27 -1.05
CA VAL A 42 -1.51 -14.37 -1.72
C VAL A 42 -0.40 -13.77 -0.87
N SER A 43 -0.64 -12.59 -0.29
CA SER A 43 0.35 -11.93 0.56
C SER A 43 0.57 -12.68 1.87
N GLY A 44 -0.51 -13.13 2.52
CA GLY A 44 -0.44 -13.87 3.78
C GLY A 44 0.29 -15.21 3.65
N LEU A 45 -0.04 -16.00 2.62
CA LEU A 45 0.66 -17.25 2.33
C LEU A 45 2.11 -17.01 1.92
N GLY A 46 2.37 -15.96 1.14
CA GLY A 46 3.73 -15.57 0.75
C GLY A 46 4.61 -15.23 1.96
N ILE A 47 4.08 -14.42 2.89
CA ILE A 47 4.76 -14.07 4.14
C ILE A 47 5.01 -15.32 4.98
N LEU A 48 4.00 -16.18 5.14
CA LEU A 48 4.14 -17.41 5.94
C LEU A 48 5.21 -18.34 5.36
N ALA A 49 5.18 -18.57 4.04
CA ALA A 49 6.18 -19.38 3.35
C ALA A 49 7.59 -18.79 3.47
N PHE A 50 7.73 -17.47 3.32
CA PHE A 50 9.01 -16.78 3.46
C PHE A 50 9.58 -16.90 4.89
N VAL A 51 8.75 -16.67 5.92
CA VAL A 51 9.16 -16.80 7.32
C VAL A 51 9.57 -18.23 7.64
N LEU A 52 8.76 -19.22 7.26
CA LEU A 52 9.10 -20.63 7.50
C LEU A 52 10.38 -21.03 6.76
N GLY A 53 10.56 -20.60 5.51
CA GLY A 53 11.76 -20.88 4.73
C GLY A 53 13.02 -20.28 5.35
N THR A 54 12.97 -19.02 5.80
CA THR A 54 14.10 -18.35 6.46
C THR A 54 14.45 -18.98 7.80
N LEU A 55 13.47 -19.44 8.56
CA LEU A 55 13.70 -20.15 9.83
C LEU A 55 14.24 -21.56 9.64
N MET A 56 13.83 -22.25 8.58
CA MET A 56 14.29 -23.62 8.28
C MET A 56 15.75 -23.64 7.78
N PHE A 57 16.19 -22.62 7.04
CA PHE A 57 17.55 -22.54 6.50
C PHE A 57 18.21 -21.16 6.72
N PRO A 58 18.58 -20.83 7.98
CA PRO A 58 19.00 -19.48 8.36
C PRO A 58 20.34 -19.04 7.74
N GLU A 59 21.29 -19.96 7.58
CA GLU A 59 22.62 -19.64 7.02
C GLU A 59 22.54 -19.29 5.52
N GLY A 60 21.77 -20.08 4.76
CA GLY A 60 21.48 -19.78 3.36
C GLY A 60 20.70 -18.49 3.18
N ALA A 61 19.69 -18.25 4.02
CA ALA A 61 18.95 -16.99 4.04
C ALA A 61 19.88 -15.78 4.30
N THR A 62 20.78 -15.90 5.28
CA THR A 62 21.77 -14.85 5.60
C THR A 62 22.69 -14.56 4.41
N THR A 63 23.21 -15.61 3.78
CA THR A 63 24.09 -15.48 2.60
C THR A 63 23.36 -14.82 1.43
N LEU A 64 22.13 -15.26 1.16
CA LEU A 64 21.27 -14.69 0.13
C LEU A 64 20.96 -13.21 0.39
N PHE A 65 20.51 -12.86 1.59
CA PHE A 65 20.17 -11.47 1.94
C PHE A 65 21.38 -10.54 1.89
N ASN A 66 22.55 -11.01 2.35
CA ASN A 66 23.78 -10.23 2.25
C ASN A 66 24.22 -10.06 0.78
N GLY A 67 24.10 -11.10 -0.04
CA GLY A 67 24.39 -11.04 -1.47
C GLY A 67 23.46 -10.05 -2.19
N ILE A 68 22.15 -10.13 -1.93
CA ILE A 68 21.15 -9.21 -2.48
C ILE A 68 21.45 -7.78 -2.03
N ARG A 69 21.67 -7.54 -0.73
CA ARG A 69 22.04 -6.22 -0.21
C ARG A 69 23.29 -5.67 -0.88
N GLY A 70 24.34 -6.48 -1.01
CA GLY A 70 25.58 -6.10 -1.69
C GLY A 70 25.34 -5.76 -3.15
N TRP A 71 24.52 -6.54 -3.85
CA TRP A 71 24.16 -6.25 -5.24
C TRP A 71 23.37 -4.94 -5.37
N LEU A 72 22.35 -4.71 -4.53
CA LEU A 72 21.58 -3.46 -4.53
C LEU A 72 22.48 -2.25 -4.27
N THR A 73 23.36 -2.32 -3.28
CA THR A 73 24.24 -1.18 -2.94
C THR A 73 25.33 -0.95 -3.99
N ASN A 74 25.81 -1.99 -4.68
CA ASN A 74 26.80 -1.81 -5.75
C ASN A 74 26.21 -1.28 -7.06
N HIS A 75 24.93 -1.56 -7.35
CA HIS A 75 24.33 -1.25 -8.66
C HIS A 75 23.26 -0.16 -8.61
N LEU A 76 22.49 -0.07 -7.52
CA LEU A 76 21.31 0.80 -7.40
C LEU A 76 21.50 1.96 -6.41
N ASP A 77 22.63 2.06 -5.70
CA ASP A 77 22.87 3.13 -4.73
C ASP A 77 22.76 4.53 -5.37
N TRP A 78 23.41 4.74 -6.51
CA TRP A 78 23.30 6.00 -7.26
C TRP A 78 21.85 6.31 -7.68
N PHE A 79 21.08 5.29 -8.07
CA PHE A 79 19.68 5.44 -8.45
C PHE A 79 18.83 5.85 -7.24
N PHE A 80 19.02 5.22 -6.08
CA PHE A 80 18.30 5.57 -4.85
C PHE A 80 18.63 6.99 -4.37
N ILE A 81 19.91 7.39 -4.41
CA ILE A 81 20.34 8.75 -4.05
C ILE A 81 19.72 9.77 -5.00
N ILE A 82 19.76 9.55 -6.32
CA ILE A 82 19.13 10.47 -7.27
C ILE A 82 17.61 10.50 -7.09
N ALA A 83 16.94 9.34 -6.98
CA ALA A 83 15.50 9.27 -6.79
C ALA A 83 15.06 10.03 -5.54
N GLY A 84 15.75 9.85 -4.41
CA GLY A 84 15.50 10.61 -3.18
C GLY A 84 15.66 12.12 -3.39
N ASN A 85 16.75 12.56 -4.03
CA ASN A 85 16.96 13.98 -4.34
C ASN A 85 15.89 14.53 -5.30
N VAL A 86 15.46 13.75 -6.29
CA VAL A 86 14.38 14.13 -7.21
C VAL A 86 13.08 14.34 -6.45
N PHE A 87 12.72 13.46 -5.51
CA PHE A 87 11.54 13.66 -4.67
C PHE A 87 11.63 14.92 -3.81
N VAL A 88 12.81 15.21 -3.24
CA VAL A 88 13.01 16.44 -2.46
C VAL A 88 12.83 17.67 -3.34
N ILE A 89 13.49 17.72 -4.49
CA ILE A 89 13.35 18.84 -5.45
C ILE A 89 11.90 18.94 -5.92
N PHE A 90 11.24 17.83 -6.22
CA PHE A 90 9.84 17.80 -6.61
C PHE A 90 8.93 18.39 -5.53
N CYS A 91 9.10 18.01 -4.27
CA CYS A 91 8.35 18.59 -3.15
C CYS A 91 8.62 20.09 -2.99
N LEU A 92 9.87 20.53 -3.11
CA LEU A 92 10.22 21.96 -3.09
C LEU A 92 9.57 22.72 -4.25
N LEU A 93 9.56 22.12 -5.45
CA LEU A 93 8.88 22.68 -6.61
C LEU A 93 7.37 22.80 -6.36
N LEU A 94 6.72 21.78 -5.78
CA LEU A 94 5.31 21.88 -5.43
C LEU A 94 5.05 23.04 -4.48
N ILE A 95 5.92 23.28 -3.49
CA ILE A 95 5.79 24.40 -2.55
C ILE A 95 5.86 25.76 -3.26
N VAL A 96 6.82 25.96 -4.17
CA VAL A 96 7.04 27.28 -4.79
C VAL A 96 6.17 27.52 -6.04
N THR A 97 5.62 26.46 -6.63
CA THR A 97 4.76 26.53 -7.82
C THR A 97 3.29 26.68 -7.43
N PRO A 98 2.43 27.18 -8.34
CA PRO A 98 0.99 27.27 -8.07
C PRO A 98 0.31 25.92 -7.75
N LEU A 99 0.98 24.80 -8.00
CA LEU A 99 0.49 23.45 -7.66
C LEU A 99 0.40 23.24 -6.14
N GLY A 100 1.22 23.93 -5.33
CA GLY A 100 1.16 23.84 -3.88
C GLY A 100 -0.09 24.46 -3.26
N ASN A 101 -0.82 25.31 -4.00
CA ASN A 101 -2.06 25.94 -3.54
C ASN A 101 -3.30 25.06 -3.79
N VAL A 102 -3.15 23.91 -4.45
CA VAL A 102 -4.26 22.99 -4.72
C VAL A 102 -4.65 22.27 -3.43
N ARG A 103 -5.89 22.48 -2.97
CA ARG A 103 -6.44 21.82 -1.77
C ARG A 103 -6.80 20.37 -2.11
N LEU A 104 -6.28 19.42 -1.33
CA LEU A 104 -6.65 18.02 -1.42
C LEU A 104 -8.00 17.83 -0.73
N GLY A 105 -9.02 17.37 -1.47
CA GLY A 105 -10.37 17.13 -0.93
C GLY A 105 -11.49 18.00 -1.49
N GLY A 106 -11.20 18.89 -2.45
CA GLY A 106 -12.22 19.72 -3.13
C GLY A 106 -12.21 21.20 -2.72
N GLU A 107 -13.02 22.02 -3.40
CA GLU A 107 -13.03 23.48 -3.23
C GLU A 107 -13.37 23.92 -1.80
N ASP A 108 -14.18 23.14 -1.07
CA ASP A 108 -14.63 23.43 0.29
C ASP A 108 -13.78 22.77 1.39
N ALA A 109 -12.72 22.03 1.06
CA ALA A 109 -11.96 21.21 2.02
C ALA A 109 -11.22 22.03 3.08
N ARG A 110 -11.79 22.15 4.29
CA ARG A 110 -11.17 22.81 5.46
C ARG A 110 -10.15 21.86 6.15
N PRO A 111 -9.11 22.40 6.81
CA PRO A 111 -8.04 21.60 7.41
C PRO A 111 -8.54 20.61 8.47
#